data_AF-A0A8B7DHJ9-F1
#
_entry.id   AF-A0A8B7DHJ9-F1
#
_cell.length_a   1.000
_cell.length_b   1.000
_cell.length_c   1.000
_cell.angle_alpha   90.00
_cell.angle_beta   90.00
_cell.angle_gamma   90.00
#
_symmetry.space_group_name_H-M   'P 1'
#
loop_
_entity.id
_entity.type
_entity.pdbx_description
1 polymer ?
#
loop_
_entity_poly.entity_id
_entity_poly.type
_entity_poly.pdbx_seq_one_letter_code
_entity_poly.pdbx_strand_id
1 'polypeptide(L)'
;MYNIHNNCGEYVYIGLKKQLIKLMENANKVKKFEKQGFVAAGSFFTIAVNAFICNAPARAFVKGITSHNGYYGCERCIQVGEYVERKVTFPELYAEKRKDASFLNRQQKQHHKKNIISLLLEPNIGHVSQFTLEYMHLVCLGATW
;
A
#
# COMPACT_ATOMS: atom_id res chain seq x y z
N MET A 1 -1.45 33.75 -20.32
CA MET A 1 -2.91 33.58 -20.36
C MET A 1 -3.22 32.45 -21.34
N TYR A 2 -3.24 31.21 -20.85
CA TYR A 2 -3.89 30.09 -21.53
C TYR A 2 -4.60 29.30 -20.44
N ASN A 3 -5.90 29.54 -20.37
CA ASN A 3 -6.85 28.79 -19.56
C ASN A 3 -6.91 27.37 -20.11
N ILE A 4 -6.54 26.39 -19.28
CA ILE A 4 -6.95 25.01 -19.46
C ILE A 4 -7.73 24.66 -18.21
N HIS A 5 -9.05 24.60 -18.33
CA HIS A 5 -9.95 24.10 -17.31
C HIS A 5 -9.53 22.68 -16.91
N ASN A 6 -8.87 22.52 -15.76
CA ASN A 6 -8.64 21.22 -15.12
C ASN A 6 -9.56 21.05 -13.90
N ASN A 7 -10.86 21.24 -14.10
CA ASN A 7 -11.90 20.87 -13.13
C ASN A 7 -12.03 19.33 -12.97
N CYS A 8 -11.27 18.51 -13.69
CA CYS A 8 -11.29 17.05 -13.49
C CYS A 8 -10.23 16.60 -12.47
N GLY A 9 -9.01 17.15 -12.53
CA GLY A 9 -7.90 16.76 -11.67
C GLY A 9 -8.11 17.11 -10.19
N GLU A 10 -8.74 18.26 -9.92
CA GLU A 10 -9.01 18.72 -8.55
C GLU A 10 -10.10 17.88 -7.89
N TYR A 11 -11.16 17.52 -8.61
CA TYR A 11 -12.24 16.66 -8.10
C TYR A 11 -11.77 15.21 -7.88
N VAL A 12 -10.93 14.68 -8.77
CA VAL A 12 -10.28 13.37 -8.57
C VAL A 12 -9.41 13.38 -7.31
N TYR A 13 -8.62 14.44 -7.10
CA TYR A 13 -7.79 14.58 -5.90
C TYR A 13 -8.62 14.74 -4.62
N ILE A 14 -9.70 15.52 -4.65
CA ILE A 14 -10.64 15.67 -3.53
C ILE A 14 -11.35 14.34 -3.24
N GLY A 15 -11.75 13.58 -4.27
CA GLY A 15 -12.38 12.26 -4.13
C GLY A 15 -11.45 11.24 -3.49
N LEU A 16 -10.21 11.14 -3.97
CA LEU A 16 -9.17 10.29 -3.39
C LEU A 16 -8.83 10.69 -1.95
N LYS A 17 -8.76 11.99 -1.65
CA LYS A 17 -8.54 12.49 -0.28
C LYS A 17 -9.66 12.07 0.66
N LYS A 18 -10.93 12.19 0.25
CA LYS A 18 -12.09 11.72 1.04
C LYS A 18 -12.04 10.22 1.29
N GLN A 19 -11.70 9.42 0.26
CA GLN A 19 -11.57 7.97 0.41
C GLN A 19 -10.44 7.59 1.37
N LEU A 20 -9.30 8.29 1.30
CA LEU A 20 -8.17 8.03 2.18
C LEU A 20 -8.47 8.38 3.64
N ILE A 21 -9.17 9.49 3.90
CA ILE A 21 -9.64 9.86 5.25
C ILE A 21 -10.58 8.78 5.79
N LYS A 22 -11.56 8.33 4.99
CA LYS A 22 -12.47 7.25 5.38
C LYS A 22 -11.72 5.94 5.68
N LEU A 23 -10.69 5.62 4.89
CA LEU A 23 -9.84 4.45 5.13
C LEU A 23 -9.09 4.57 6.47
N MET A 24 -8.54 5.75 6.80
CA MET A 24 -7.91 5.98 8.10
C MET A 24 -8.89 5.82 9.26
N GLU A 25 -10.06 6.44 9.16
CA GLU A 25 -11.10 6.34 10.19
C GLU A 25 -11.49 4.89 10.44
N ASN A 26 -11.64 4.10 9.37
CA ASN A 26 -11.92 2.69 9.45
C ASN A 26 -10.75 1.91 10.06
N ALA A 27 -9.50 2.19 9.66
CA ALA A 27 -8.32 1.55 10.24
C ALA A 27 -8.20 1.82 11.75
N ASN A 28 -8.47 3.05 12.19
CA ASN A 28 -8.48 3.43 13.60
C ASN A 28 -9.60 2.75 14.38
N LYS A 29 -10.81 2.66 13.80
CA LYS A 29 -11.93 1.90 14.39
C LYS A 29 -11.54 0.44 14.57
N VAL A 30 -10.97 -0.18 13.53
CA VAL A 30 -10.55 -1.59 13.61
C VAL A 30 -9.47 -1.78 14.67
N LYS A 31 -8.46 -0.90 14.74
CA LYS A 31 -7.44 -0.94 15.80
C LYS A 31 -8.02 -0.83 17.21
N LYS A 32 -9.07 -0.03 17.38
CA LYS A 32 -9.82 0.04 18.65
C LYS A 32 -10.49 -1.30 18.95
N PHE A 33 -11.14 -1.93 17.97
CA PHE A 33 -11.75 -3.25 18.12
C PHE A 33 -10.71 -4.35 18.40
N GLU A 34 -9.52 -4.31 17.79
CA GLU A 34 -8.45 -5.26 18.11
C GLU A 34 -8.06 -5.22 19.59
N LYS A 35 -8.02 -4.01 20.17
CA LYS A 35 -7.70 -3.82 21.60
C LYS A 35 -8.83 -4.24 22.53
N GLN A 36 -10.08 -4.02 22.11
CA GLN A 36 -11.25 -4.24 22.95
C GLN A 36 -11.75 -5.69 22.91
N GLY A 37 -11.55 -6.39 21.79
CA GLY A 37 -12.14 -7.72 21.57
C GLY A 37 -13.67 -7.70 21.61
N PHE A 38 -14.28 -8.87 21.75
CA PHE A 38 -15.71 -9.01 21.98
C PHE A 38 -16.02 -10.30 22.75
N VAL A 39 -17.20 -10.37 23.37
CA VAL A 39 -17.68 -11.58 24.08
C VAL A 39 -18.78 -12.25 23.24
N ALA A 40 -18.66 -13.55 23.00
CA ALA A 40 -19.68 -14.37 22.37
C ALA A 40 -19.77 -15.72 23.08
N ALA A 41 -20.99 -16.22 23.34
CA ALA A 41 -21.21 -17.48 24.05
C ALA A 41 -20.44 -17.60 25.38
N GLY A 42 -20.34 -16.49 26.14
CA GLY A 42 -19.62 -16.43 27.41
C GLY A 42 -18.08 -16.46 27.29
N SER A 43 -17.53 -16.51 26.08
CA SER A 43 -16.08 -16.52 25.83
C SER A 43 -15.61 -15.19 25.25
N PHE A 44 -14.40 -14.75 25.63
CA PHE A 44 -13.77 -13.54 25.10
C PHE A 44 -12.90 -13.85 23.88
N PHE A 45 -13.08 -13.07 22.81
CA PHE A 45 -12.36 -13.20 21.54
C PHE A 45 -11.60 -11.92 21.21
N THR A 46 -10.38 -12.08 20.71
CA THR A 46 -9.60 -10.97 20.15
C THR A 46 -9.80 -10.88 18.64
N ILE A 47 -9.68 -9.67 18.10
CA ILE A 47 -9.73 -9.41 16.66
C ILE A 47 -8.33 -9.00 16.22
N ALA A 48 -7.92 -9.45 15.04
CA ALA A 48 -6.71 -8.99 14.39
C ALA A 48 -6.96 -8.80 12.89
N VAL A 49 -6.44 -7.71 12.32
CA VAL A 49 -6.39 -7.47 10.88
C VAL A 49 -5.32 -8.36 10.29
N ASN A 50 -5.75 -9.36 9.53
CA ASN A 50 -4.82 -10.23 8.85
C ASN A 50 -4.21 -9.57 7.60
N ALA A 51 -5.05 -8.96 6.74
CA ALA A 51 -4.59 -8.43 5.47
C ALA A 51 -5.42 -7.25 4.94
N PHE A 52 -4.73 -6.33 4.25
CA PHE A 52 -5.28 -5.37 3.30
C PHE A 52 -5.12 -5.93 1.89
N ILE A 53 -6.24 -6.09 1.20
CA ILE A 53 -6.30 -6.61 -0.16
C ILE A 53 -6.78 -5.48 -1.07
N CYS A 54 -5.94 -5.09 -2.02
CA CYS A 54 -6.27 -4.14 -3.07
C CYS A 54 -5.30 -4.27 -4.25
N ASN A 55 -5.67 -3.69 -5.39
CA ASN A 55 -4.86 -3.72 -6.61
C ASN A 55 -3.54 -2.92 -6.47
N ALA A 56 -2.61 -3.11 -7.41
CA ALA A 56 -1.29 -2.49 -7.34
C ALA A 56 -1.33 -0.94 -7.31
N PRO A 57 -2.15 -0.24 -8.12
CA PRO A 57 -2.29 1.21 -8.02
C PRO A 57 -2.78 1.70 -6.66
N ALA A 58 -3.80 1.05 -6.08
CA ALA A 58 -4.33 1.42 -4.76
C ALA A 58 -3.30 1.17 -3.65
N ARG A 59 -2.58 0.03 -3.69
CA ARG A 59 -1.48 -0.23 -2.74
C ARG A 59 -0.40 0.85 -2.84
N ALA A 60 0.04 1.16 -4.06
CA ALA A 60 1.07 2.18 -4.28
C ALA A 60 0.64 3.56 -3.76
N PHE A 61 -0.63 3.91 -3.97
CA PHE A 61 -1.22 5.14 -3.45
C PHE A 61 -1.27 5.16 -1.92
N VAL A 62 -1.90 4.17 -1.29
CA VAL A 62 -2.07 4.09 0.16
C VAL A 62 -0.73 4.03 0.89
N LYS A 63 0.23 3.26 0.35
CA LYS A 63 1.57 3.09 0.93
C LYS A 63 2.51 4.27 0.64
N GLY A 64 2.16 5.14 -0.32
CA GLY A 64 3.03 6.26 -0.72
C GLY A 64 4.32 5.80 -1.41
N ILE A 65 4.25 4.74 -2.21
CA ILE A 65 5.41 4.12 -2.86
C ILE A 65 5.42 4.29 -4.38
N THR A 66 6.57 4.02 -4.97
CA THR A 66 6.75 3.84 -6.41
C THR A 66 5.87 2.68 -6.89
N SER A 67 5.15 2.89 -8.00
CA SER A 67 4.26 1.86 -8.56
C SER A 67 5.04 0.65 -9.07
N HIS A 68 4.34 -0.48 -9.26
CA HIS A 68 4.90 -1.74 -9.78
C HIS A 68 5.66 -1.58 -11.11
N ASN A 69 5.30 -0.59 -11.93
CA ASN A 69 5.98 -0.28 -13.20
C ASN A 69 7.25 0.58 -13.06
N GLY A 70 7.63 0.97 -11.84
CA GLY A 70 8.85 1.74 -11.61
C GLY A 70 10.02 0.85 -11.23
N TYR A 71 11.25 1.29 -11.56
CA TYR A 71 12.49 0.60 -11.21
C TYR A 71 12.64 0.27 -9.72
N TYR A 72 11.99 1.02 -8.83
CA TYR A 72 12.01 0.75 -7.39
C TYR A 72 10.63 0.31 -6.88
N GLY A 73 9.85 -0.35 -7.73
CA GLY A 73 8.46 -0.74 -7.46
C GLY A 73 8.29 -2.02 -6.63
N CYS A 74 9.35 -2.81 -6.41
CA CYS A 74 9.24 -4.08 -5.70
C CYS A 74 8.78 -3.87 -4.26
N GLU A 75 7.59 -4.38 -3.95
CA GLU A 75 6.98 -4.26 -2.63
C GLU A 75 7.56 -5.26 -1.61
N ARG A 76 8.18 -6.34 -2.10
CA ARG A 76 8.65 -7.47 -1.27
C ARG A 76 10.14 -7.47 -1.01
N CYS A 77 10.94 -6.91 -1.91
CA CYS A 77 12.39 -6.95 -1.84
C CYS A 77 12.99 -5.57 -2.03
N ILE A 78 14.18 -5.37 -1.48
CA ILE A 78 15.02 -4.21 -1.71
C ILE A 78 15.89 -4.53 -2.92
N GLN A 79 15.40 -4.14 -4.10
CA GLN A 79 16.11 -4.32 -5.35
C GLN A 79 15.73 -3.22 -6.35
N VAL A 80 16.49 -3.14 -7.43
CA VAL A 80 16.20 -2.29 -8.59
C VAL A 80 15.69 -3.22 -9.69
N GLY A 81 14.61 -2.83 -10.33
CA GLY A 81 14.05 -3.56 -11.46
C GLY A 81 14.84 -3.28 -12.73
N GLU A 82 14.61 -4.14 -13.72
CA GLU A 82 15.23 -4.08 -15.04
C GLU A 82 14.16 -3.94 -16.11
N TYR A 83 14.40 -3.06 -17.08
CA TYR A 83 13.47 -2.87 -18.18
C TYR A 83 13.71 -3.93 -19.26
N VAL A 84 12.79 -4.87 -19.38
CA VAL A 84 12.83 -6.00 -20.32
C VAL A 84 11.53 -5.98 -21.10
N GLU A 85 11.55 -6.05 -22.42
CA GLU A 85 10.33 -6.17 -23.26
C GLU A 85 9.20 -5.19 -22.89
N ARG A 86 9.53 -3.91 -22.73
CA ARG A 86 8.59 -2.83 -22.36
C ARG A 86 8.03 -2.84 -20.94
N LYS A 87 8.55 -3.70 -20.07
CA LYS A 87 8.10 -3.87 -18.68
C LYS A 87 9.28 -3.83 -17.70
N VAL A 88 9.03 -3.39 -16.47
CA VAL A 88 10.05 -3.40 -15.40
C VAL A 88 9.95 -4.69 -14.60
N THR A 89 10.90 -5.60 -14.77
CA THR A 89 10.99 -6.87 -14.04
C THR A 89 11.91 -6.77 -12.81
N PHE A 90 11.84 -7.75 -11.91
CA PHE A 90 12.63 -7.80 -10.67
C PHE A 90 13.40 -9.14 -10.60
N PRO A 91 14.50 -9.28 -11.37
CA PRO A 91 15.14 -10.57 -11.61
C PRO A 91 16.05 -11.05 -10.47
N GLU A 92 16.42 -10.17 -9.53
CA GLU A 92 17.32 -10.54 -8.43
C GLU A 92 16.63 -11.53 -7.47
N LEU A 93 17.16 -12.76 -7.46
CA LEU A 93 16.61 -13.89 -6.71
C LEU A 93 16.99 -13.84 -5.22
N TYR A 94 18.13 -13.24 -4.89
CA TYR A 94 18.68 -13.20 -3.54
C TYR A 94 18.62 -11.79 -2.92
N ALA A 95 17.68 -10.97 -3.38
CA ALA A 95 17.47 -9.63 -2.85
C ALA A 95 17.05 -9.66 -1.37
N GLU A 96 17.50 -8.66 -0.61
CA GLU A 96 17.07 -8.49 0.77
C GLU A 96 15.55 -8.33 0.83
N LYS A 97 14.90 -9.14 1.68
CA LYS A 97 13.46 -9.04 1.91
C LYS A 97 13.13 -7.75 2.66
N ARG A 98 12.16 -7.00 2.14
CA ARG A 98 11.61 -5.85 2.84
C ARG A 98 10.93 -6.32 4.13
N LYS A 99 11.15 -5.59 5.21
CA LYS A 99 10.50 -5.77 6.52
C LYS A 99 9.69 -4.53 6.86
N ASP A 100 8.69 -4.65 7.73
CA ASP A 100 7.90 -3.48 8.17
C ASP A 100 8.81 -2.39 8.76
N ALA A 101 9.82 -2.76 9.55
CA ALA A 101 10.81 -1.83 10.09
C ALA A 101 11.61 -1.10 8.99
N SER A 102 12.07 -1.83 7.96
CA SER A 102 12.79 -1.22 6.83
C SER A 102 11.92 -0.24 6.03
N PHE A 103 10.62 -0.54 5.93
CA PHE A 103 9.65 0.30 5.25
C PHE A 103 9.34 1.55 6.07
N LEU A 104 9.09 1.39 7.37
CA LEU A 104 8.84 2.48 8.32
C LEU A 104 10.01 3.49 8.32
N ASN A 105 11.24 2.97 8.35
CA ASN A 105 12.46 3.77 8.31
C ASN A 105 12.80 4.30 6.90
N ARG A 106 11.99 3.96 5.89
CA ARG A 106 12.17 4.36 4.49
C ARG A 106 13.59 4.11 3.96
N GLN A 107 14.18 2.96 4.34
CA GLN A 107 15.59 2.66 4.07
C GLN A 107 15.94 2.75 2.57
N GLN A 108 15.07 2.26 1.69
CA GLN A 108 15.21 2.42 0.24
C GLN A 108 14.45 3.66 -0.25
N LYS A 109 15.07 4.84 -0.17
CA LYS A 109 14.43 6.14 -0.45
C LYS A 109 13.68 6.19 -1.78
N GLN A 110 14.22 5.58 -2.84
CA GLN A 110 13.62 5.55 -4.19
C GLN A 110 12.33 4.72 -4.28
N HIS A 111 12.11 3.80 -3.34
CA HIS A 111 10.85 3.06 -3.24
C HIS A 111 9.72 3.96 -2.72
N HIS A 112 10.04 5.02 -1.96
CA HIS A 112 9.06 5.88 -1.34
C HIS A 112 8.95 7.22 -2.09
N LYS A 113 7.73 7.70 -2.28
CA LYS A 113 7.52 9.05 -2.84
C LYS A 113 7.99 10.09 -1.81
N LYS A 114 8.89 11.00 -2.21
CA LYS A 114 9.60 11.93 -1.30
C LYS A 114 8.67 12.64 -0.31
N ASN A 115 7.52 13.14 -0.78
CA ASN A 115 6.60 13.96 0.02
C ASN A 115 5.28 13.27 0.36
N ILE A 116 5.24 11.93 0.31
CA ILE A 116 4.04 11.17 0.67
C ILE A 116 4.38 10.21 1.80
N ILE A 117 3.65 10.36 2.90
CA ILE A 117 3.70 9.45 4.05
C ILE A 117 2.35 8.73 4.07
N SER A 118 2.38 7.41 4.24
CA SER A 118 1.15 6.64 4.34
C SER A 118 0.42 7.00 5.63
N LEU A 119 -0.84 7.38 5.50
CA LEU A 119 -1.70 7.69 6.63
C LEU A 119 -2.04 6.45 7.50
N LEU A 120 -1.67 5.26 7.04
CA LEU A 120 -1.83 4.02 7.80
C LEU A 120 -0.62 3.67 8.68
N LEU A 121 0.40 4.54 8.74
CA LEU A 121 1.50 4.38 9.68
C LEU A 121 1.08 4.69 11.13
N GLU A 122 0.23 5.70 11.33
CA GLU A 122 -0.32 6.06 12.65
C GLU A 122 -1.05 4.91 13.36
N PRO A 123 -1.96 4.15 12.69
CA PRO A 123 -2.58 2.98 13.30
C PRO A 123 -1.64 1.79 13.51
N ASN A 124 -0.32 1.92 13.25
CA ASN A 124 0.66 0.84 13.35
C ASN A 124 0.28 -0.39 12.48
N ILE A 125 -0.04 -0.13 11.22
CA ILE A 125 -0.28 -1.18 10.22
C ILE A 125 1.05 -1.58 9.58
N GLY A 126 1.28 -2.88 9.43
CA GLY A 126 2.44 -3.42 8.72
C GLY A 126 2.30 -3.27 7.21
N HIS A 127 2.99 -2.29 6.62
CA HIS A 127 2.96 -2.02 5.17
C HIS A 127 3.58 -3.12 4.29
N VAL A 128 4.31 -4.06 4.90
CA VAL A 128 4.85 -5.24 4.22
C VAL A 128 4.10 -6.50 4.64
N SER A 129 3.92 -6.72 5.95
CA SER A 129 3.30 -7.94 6.48
C SER A 129 1.78 -8.00 6.27
N GLN A 130 1.08 -6.87 6.41
CA GLN A 130 -0.37 -6.83 6.31
C GLN A 130 -0.88 -6.43 4.93
N PHE A 131 -0.04 -5.91 4.03
CA PHE A 131 -0.44 -5.70 2.63
C PHE A 131 -0.14 -6.95 1.80
N THR A 132 -1.20 -7.64 1.38
CA THR A 132 -1.06 -8.90 0.64
C THR A 132 -0.95 -8.64 -0.86
N LEU A 133 -0.06 -9.41 -1.49
CA LEU A 133 0.04 -9.49 -2.93
C LEU A 133 -0.88 -10.62 -3.36
N GLU A 134 -2.13 -10.28 -3.64
CA GLU A 134 -3.20 -11.25 -3.82
C GLU A 134 -3.30 -11.70 -5.29
N TYR A 135 -3.50 -13.02 -5.50
CA TYR A 135 -3.41 -13.69 -6.79
C TYR A 135 -4.40 -13.15 -7.83
N MET A 136 -5.64 -12.84 -7.43
CA MET A 136 -6.64 -12.27 -8.32
C MET A 136 -6.16 -10.95 -8.90
N HIS A 137 -5.61 -10.06 -8.08
CA HIS A 137 -5.11 -8.77 -8.55
C HIS A 137 -3.81 -8.87 -9.34
N LEU A 138 -2.92 -9.80 -8.99
CA LEU A 138 -1.65 -9.95 -9.71
C LEU A 138 -1.85 -10.68 -11.04
N VAL A 139 -2.52 -11.82 -11.02
CA VAL A 139 -2.55 -12.77 -12.15
C VAL A 139 -3.88 -12.71 -12.88
N CYS A 140 -5.02 -12.92 -12.20
CA CYS A 140 -6.31 -13.10 -12.88
C CYS A 140 -6.83 -11.83 -13.56
N LEU A 141 -6.67 -10.67 -12.91
CA LEU A 141 -7.15 -9.38 -13.41
C LEU A 141 -6.11 -8.63 -14.23
N GLY A 142 -4.91 -9.20 -14.42
CA GLY A 142 -3.85 -8.58 -15.20
C GLY A 142 -3.39 -7.22 -14.66
N ALA A 143 -3.57 -6.92 -13.37
CA ALA A 143 -2.98 -5.72 -12.78
C ALA A 143 -1.48 -5.90 -12.46
N THR A 144 -0.87 -6.96 -13.00
CA THR A 144 0.54 -6.96 -13.40
C THR A 144 0.67 -7.27 -14.88
N TRP A 145 1.41 -6.38 -15.55
CA TRP A 145 1.87 -6.37 -16.95
C TRP A 145 0.83 -5.97 -18.01
#